data_AF-A0A522ULW9-F1
#
_entry.id   AF-A0A522ULW9-F1
#
_cell.length_a   1.000
_cell.length_b   1.000
_cell.length_c   1.000
_cell.angle_alpha   90.00
_cell.angle_beta   90.00
_cell.angle_gamma   90.00
#
_symmetry.space_group_name_H-M   'P 1'
#
loop_
_entity.id
_entity.type
_entity.pdbx_description
1 polymer ?
#
loop_
_entity_poly.entity_id
_entity_poly.type
_entity_poly.pdbx_seq_one_letter_code
_entity_poly.pdbx_strand_id
1 'polypeptide(L)'
;MEVLTRSYATAEEARQKIATVLHAKYESDSRSPKLIDSVQEIYRDNFSPEMKTDWKTHSNNLGHKEFLGYFRCHDGEHKTADGRQGIKANDCSACHVILAQGRGEQLLKLNPQGQSLEHPGGDFGDMKCSECHTGGAP
;
A
#
# COMPACT_ATOMS: atom_id res chain seq x y z
N MET A 1 -1.31 7.21 -10.23
CA MET A 1 -1.08 5.80 -9.83
C MET A 1 -2.27 4.92 -10.12
N GLU A 2 -3.51 5.36 -9.87
CA GLU A 2 -4.71 4.53 -10.13
C GLU A 2 -4.75 3.91 -11.54
N VAL A 3 -4.44 4.67 -12.59
CA VAL A 3 -4.42 4.16 -13.97
C VAL A 3 -3.35 3.07 -14.20
N LEU A 4 -2.25 3.07 -13.44
CA LEU A 4 -1.22 2.03 -13.54
C LEU A 4 -1.64 0.73 -12.86
N THR A 5 -2.54 0.79 -11.87
CA THR A 5 -2.90 -0.38 -11.03
C THR A 5 -4.28 -0.96 -11.33
N ARG A 6 -4.94 -0.48 -12.40
CA ARG A 6 -6.18 -1.06 -12.93
C ARG A 6 -5.91 -2.42 -13.56
N SER A 7 -6.96 -3.25 -13.62
CA SER A 7 -6.89 -4.52 -14.33
C SER A 7 -6.94 -4.31 -15.84
N TYR A 8 -5.96 -4.85 -16.54
CA TYR A 8 -5.88 -4.91 -17.99
C TYR A 8 -5.70 -6.38 -18.41
N ALA A 9 -6.19 -6.76 -19.58
CA ALA A 9 -5.99 -8.10 -20.12
C ALA A 9 -4.64 -8.22 -20.85
N THR A 10 -4.20 -7.15 -21.52
CA THR A 10 -2.94 -7.14 -22.29
C THR A 10 -2.16 -5.84 -22.11
N ALA A 11 -0.86 -5.88 -22.41
CA ALA A 11 -0.02 -4.68 -22.45
C ALA A 11 -0.52 -3.64 -23.47
N GLU A 12 -1.08 -4.10 -24.60
CA GLU A 12 -1.68 -3.23 -25.62
C GLU A 12 -2.89 -2.47 -25.07
N GLU A 13 -3.80 -3.19 -24.43
CA GLU A 13 -4.99 -2.59 -23.82
C GLU A 13 -4.60 -1.57 -22.75
N ALA A 14 -3.62 -1.91 -21.89
CA ALA A 14 -3.11 -1.01 -20.87
C ALA A 14 -2.58 0.29 -21.50
N ARG A 15 -1.74 0.19 -22.54
CA ARG A 15 -1.18 1.35 -23.24
C ARG A 15 -2.27 2.28 -23.76
N GLN A 16 -3.26 1.73 -24.47
CA GLN A 16 -4.36 2.51 -25.03
C GLN A 16 -5.20 3.18 -23.94
N LYS A 17 -5.61 2.42 -22.91
CA LYS A 17 -6.45 2.96 -21.83
C LYS A 17 -5.71 3.99 -20.98
N ILE A 18 -4.42 3.81 -20.73
CA ILE A 18 -3.57 4.81 -20.04
C ILE A 18 -3.56 6.12 -20.83
N ALA A 19 -3.32 6.07 -22.14
CA ALA A 19 -3.34 7.27 -22.99
C ALA A 19 -4.71 7.95 -22.97
N THR A 20 -5.80 7.21 -23.16
CA THR A 20 -7.16 7.77 -23.17
C THR A 20 -7.49 8.48 -21.86
N VAL A 21 -7.22 7.84 -20.71
CA VAL A 21 -7.53 8.42 -19.39
C VAL A 21 -6.70 9.67 -19.12
N LEU A 22 -5.39 9.62 -19.41
CA LEU A 22 -4.50 10.75 -19.16
C LEU A 22 -4.76 11.91 -20.13
N HIS A 23 -5.01 11.62 -21.40
CA HIS A 23 -5.35 12.67 -22.37
C HIS A 23 -6.63 13.40 -21.96
N ALA A 24 -7.68 12.68 -21.58
CA ALA A 24 -8.93 13.29 -21.12
C ALA A 24 -8.73 14.13 -19.84
N LYS A 25 -7.87 13.67 -18.92
CA LYS A 25 -7.60 14.39 -17.67
C LYS A 25 -6.77 15.65 -17.85
N TYR A 26 -5.86 15.66 -18.84
CA TYR A 26 -4.88 16.72 -19.06
C TYR A 26 -5.00 17.34 -20.46
N GLU A 27 -6.21 17.40 -21.01
CA GLU A 27 -6.46 17.82 -22.40
C GLU A 27 -5.91 19.22 -22.72
N SER A 28 -6.01 20.15 -21.77
CA SER A 28 -5.53 21.53 -21.91
C SER A 28 -4.04 21.72 -21.56
N ASP A 29 -3.33 20.66 -21.14
CA ASP A 29 -1.92 20.74 -20.78
C ASP A 29 -1.03 20.33 -21.97
N SER A 30 -0.26 21.28 -22.49
CA SER A 30 0.72 21.03 -23.56
C SER A 30 1.77 19.94 -23.23
N ARG A 31 1.95 19.59 -21.95
CA ARG A 31 2.86 18.52 -21.50
C ARG A 31 2.23 17.14 -21.54
N SER A 32 0.92 17.04 -21.80
CA SER A 32 0.14 15.79 -21.78
C SER A 32 0.78 14.65 -22.61
N PRO A 33 1.29 14.87 -23.84
CA PRO A 33 1.93 13.80 -24.60
C PRO A 33 3.14 13.19 -23.89
N LYS A 34 4.06 14.03 -23.39
CA LYS A 34 5.25 13.55 -22.66
C LYS A 34 4.89 12.83 -21.36
N LEU A 35 3.83 13.30 -20.68
CA LEU A 35 3.31 12.64 -19.49
C LEU A 35 2.78 11.24 -19.83
N ILE A 36 2.00 11.11 -20.91
CA ILE A 36 1.46 9.82 -21.37
C ILE A 36 2.59 8.85 -21.69
N ASP A 37 3.59 9.29 -22.47
CA ASP A 37 4.75 8.47 -22.83
C ASP A 37 5.48 7.95 -21.59
N SER A 38 5.74 8.84 -20.62
CA SER A 38 6.41 8.49 -19.37
C SER A 38 5.64 7.47 -18.55
N VAL A 39 4.31 7.60 -18.47
CA VAL A 39 3.48 6.67 -17.71
C VAL A 39 3.37 5.31 -18.41
N GLN A 40 3.29 5.30 -19.74
CA GLN A 40 3.30 4.06 -20.52
C GLN A 40 4.64 3.33 -20.42
N GLU A 41 5.76 4.06 -20.40
CA GLU A 41 7.09 3.51 -20.13
C GLU A 41 7.18 2.86 -18.75
N ILE A 42 6.74 3.57 -17.70
CA ILE A 42 6.67 2.99 -16.34
C ILE A 42 5.84 1.70 -16.33
N TYR A 43 4.69 1.69 -17.02
CA TYR A 43 3.85 0.50 -17.08
C TYR A 43 4.57 -0.66 -17.77
N ARG A 44 5.15 -0.42 -18.94
CA ARG A 44 5.90 -1.40 -19.72
C ARG A 44 7.01 -2.06 -18.91
N ASP A 45 7.73 -1.27 -18.11
CA ASP A 45 8.91 -1.75 -17.40
C ASP A 45 8.58 -2.49 -16.09
N ASN A 46 7.35 -2.35 -15.57
CA ASN A 46 6.99 -2.85 -14.23
C ASN A 46 5.77 -3.78 -14.19
N PHE A 47 5.05 -3.96 -15.30
CA PHE A 47 3.80 -4.72 -15.34
C PHE A 47 3.74 -5.70 -16.50
N SER A 48 3.22 -6.90 -16.24
CA SER A 48 2.74 -7.81 -17.29
C SER A 48 1.34 -8.32 -16.95
N PRO A 49 0.29 -7.77 -17.61
CA PRO A 49 -1.09 -8.25 -17.52
C PRO A 49 -1.27 -9.73 -17.78
N GLU A 50 -0.62 -10.21 -18.84
CA GLU A 50 -0.74 -11.58 -19.33
C GLU A 50 -0.20 -12.57 -18.32
N MET A 51 0.88 -12.19 -17.62
CA MET A 51 1.49 -12.98 -16.56
C MET A 51 0.90 -12.68 -15.17
N LYS A 52 -0.03 -11.73 -15.06
CA LYS A 52 -0.62 -11.24 -13.81
C LYS A 52 0.45 -10.79 -12.80
N THR A 53 1.44 -10.07 -13.30
CA THR A 53 2.55 -9.55 -12.48
C THR A 53 2.54 -8.04 -12.44
N ASP A 54 2.59 -7.50 -11.23
CA ASP A 54 2.74 -6.06 -10.96
C ASP A 54 3.49 -5.85 -9.64
N TRP A 55 3.74 -4.61 -9.23
CA TRP A 55 4.41 -4.36 -7.95
C TRP A 55 3.59 -4.79 -6.72
N LYS A 56 2.26 -4.95 -6.83
CA LYS A 56 1.39 -5.44 -5.74
C LYS A 56 1.57 -6.93 -5.53
N THR A 57 1.90 -7.68 -6.59
CA THR A 57 2.24 -9.12 -6.48
C THR A 57 3.66 -9.36 -5.97
N HIS A 58 4.52 -8.34 -5.97
CA HIS A 58 5.92 -8.45 -5.54
C HIS A 58 6.11 -7.84 -4.16
N SER A 59 5.66 -8.56 -3.13
CA SER A 59 5.80 -8.12 -1.75
C SER A 59 7.26 -7.82 -1.38
N ASN A 60 7.52 -6.61 -0.91
CA ASN A 60 8.71 -6.32 -0.13
C ASN A 60 8.34 -6.45 1.34
N ASN A 61 9.13 -7.20 2.10
CA ASN A 61 8.82 -7.47 3.51
C ASN A 61 9.60 -6.55 4.46
N LEU A 62 9.98 -5.36 3.98
CA LEU A 62 10.77 -4.39 4.74
C LEU A 62 9.92 -3.62 5.77
N GLY A 63 8.60 -3.54 5.54
CA GLY A 63 7.64 -2.93 6.46
C GLY A 63 6.35 -3.74 6.54
N HIS A 64 5.35 -3.22 7.26
CA HIS A 64 4.08 -3.91 7.53
C HIS A 64 2.83 -3.09 7.16
N LYS A 65 2.96 -2.00 6.38
CA LYS A 65 1.83 -1.18 5.93
C LYS A 65 1.25 -1.73 4.63
N GLU A 66 2.07 -1.85 3.58
CA GLU A 66 1.61 -2.34 2.29
C GLU A 66 1.55 -3.87 2.19
N PHE A 67 2.42 -4.55 2.93
CA PHE A 67 2.55 -6.00 2.99
C PHE A 67 2.58 -6.44 4.44
N LEU A 68 2.48 -7.75 4.70
CA LEU A 68 2.49 -8.25 6.08
C LEU A 68 3.87 -8.17 6.75
N GLY A 69 4.97 -8.07 5.99
CA GLY A 69 6.31 -7.96 6.56
C GLY A 69 6.62 -9.12 7.51
N TYR A 70 7.01 -8.78 8.75
CA TYR A 70 7.24 -9.76 9.83
C TYR A 70 5.94 -10.37 10.38
N PHE A 71 4.81 -9.67 10.28
CA PHE A 71 3.53 -10.16 10.79
C PHE A 71 3.03 -11.40 10.05
N ARG A 72 3.59 -11.72 8.88
CA ARG A 72 3.30 -12.98 8.16
C ARG A 72 3.55 -14.23 9.02
N CYS A 73 4.46 -14.15 9.99
CA CYS A 73 4.75 -15.23 10.94
C CYS A 73 4.43 -14.84 12.39
N HIS A 74 4.37 -13.53 12.68
CA HIS A 74 4.21 -12.99 14.03
C HIS A 74 2.79 -12.51 14.37
N ASP A 75 1.78 -12.94 13.59
CA ASP A 75 0.37 -12.62 13.81
C ASP A 75 -0.29 -13.41 14.94
N GLY A 76 0.44 -14.36 15.54
CA GLY A 76 -0.08 -15.23 16.58
C GLY A 76 -0.83 -16.45 16.05
N GLU A 77 -0.99 -16.61 14.73
CA GLU A 77 -1.65 -17.77 14.13
C GLU A 77 -0.73 -18.99 14.05
N HIS A 78 0.58 -18.77 14.06
CA HIS A 78 1.58 -19.83 14.14
C HIS A 78 1.71 -20.32 15.59
N LYS A 79 1.05 -21.43 15.90
CA LYS A 79 0.95 -22.01 17.26
C LYS A 79 1.58 -23.39 17.35
N THR A 80 2.01 -23.77 18.56
CA THR A 80 2.41 -25.16 18.87
C THR A 80 1.21 -26.10 18.75
N ALA A 81 1.47 -27.41 18.60
CA ALA A 81 0.41 -28.41 18.44
C ALA A 81 -0.59 -28.45 19.61
N ASP A 82 -0.14 -28.10 20.81
CA ASP A 82 -0.97 -27.99 22.02
C ASP A 82 -1.62 -26.60 22.19
N GLY A 83 -1.35 -25.66 21.28
CA GLY A 83 -1.90 -24.31 21.26
C GLY A 83 -1.37 -23.38 22.35
N ARG A 84 -0.42 -23.82 23.19
CA ARG A 84 0.02 -23.06 24.37
C ARG A 84 0.99 -21.92 24.05
N GLN A 85 1.72 -22.03 22.95
CA GLN A 85 2.67 -21.03 22.52
C GLN A 85 2.34 -20.60 21.09
N GLY A 86 2.56 -19.33 20.80
CA GLY A 86 2.42 -18.79 19.45
C GLY A 86 3.43 -17.68 19.20
N ILE A 87 3.74 -17.46 17.93
CA ILE A 87 4.67 -16.41 17.51
C ILE A 87 3.87 -15.11 17.39
N LYS A 88 3.96 -14.25 18.42
CA LYS A 88 3.22 -12.98 18.51
C LYS A 88 4.17 -11.79 18.49
N ALA A 89 3.92 -10.82 17.62
CA ALA A 89 4.48 -9.47 17.63
C ALA A 89 3.69 -8.54 16.68
N ASN A 90 2.35 -8.64 16.68
CA ASN A 90 1.47 -7.85 15.82
C ASN A 90 0.84 -6.63 16.50
N ASP A 91 1.16 -6.41 17.78
CA ASP A 91 0.82 -5.17 18.49
C ASP A 91 1.79 -4.06 18.09
N CYS A 92 1.29 -2.86 17.79
CA CYS A 92 2.12 -1.71 17.43
C CYS A 92 3.17 -1.39 18.51
N SER A 93 2.79 -1.55 19.78
CA SER A 93 3.65 -1.28 20.94
C SER A 93 4.77 -2.31 21.12
N ALA A 94 4.71 -3.46 20.42
CA ALA A 94 5.78 -4.44 20.42
C ALA A 94 7.08 -3.91 19.76
N CYS A 95 6.96 -2.94 18.85
CA CYS A 95 8.10 -2.37 18.13
C CYS A 95 8.15 -0.84 18.13
N HIS A 96 7.02 -0.15 18.40
CA HIS A 96 6.94 1.30 18.32
C HIS A 96 6.56 1.92 19.66
N VAL A 97 7.15 3.07 19.95
CA VAL A 97 6.66 4.00 20.97
C VAL A 97 6.18 5.24 20.23
N ILE A 98 4.87 5.35 20.02
CA ILE A 98 4.28 6.49 19.31
C ILE A 98 4.20 7.65 20.30
N LEU A 99 5.06 8.66 20.13
CA LEU A 99 5.12 9.81 21.05
C LEU A 99 4.12 10.90 20.67
N ALA A 100 3.89 11.11 19.38
CA ALA A 100 2.96 12.09 18.83
C ALA A 100 2.46 11.58 17.47
N GLN A 101 1.24 11.95 17.07
CA GLN A 101 0.64 11.58 15.78
C GLN A 101 -0.42 12.62 15.35
N GLY A 102 -0.88 12.53 14.11
CA GLY A 102 -1.86 13.46 13.53
C GLY A 102 -1.21 14.62 12.78
N ARG A 103 -1.89 15.78 12.75
CA ARG A 103 -1.50 16.97 11.99
C ARG A 103 -1.68 18.26 12.79
N GLY A 104 -0.84 19.26 12.51
CA GLY A 104 -0.92 20.57 13.17
C GLY A 104 -0.79 20.48 14.68
N GLU A 105 -1.72 21.10 15.42
CA GLU A 105 -1.74 21.09 16.89
C GLU A 105 -1.82 19.70 17.51
N GLN A 106 -2.29 18.67 16.77
CA GLN A 106 -2.30 17.30 17.27
C GLN A 106 -0.88 16.78 17.55
N LEU A 107 0.13 17.23 16.80
CA LEU A 107 1.53 16.86 17.01
C LEU A 107 2.11 17.47 18.30
N LEU A 108 1.45 18.48 18.88
CA LEU A 108 1.84 19.06 20.18
C LEU A 108 1.39 18.18 21.35
N LYS A 109 0.45 17.23 21.13
CA LYS A 109 -0.01 16.27 22.13
C LYS A 109 0.98 15.12 22.24
N LEU A 110 2.10 15.39 22.92
CA LEU A 110 3.14 14.40 23.14
C LEU A 110 2.84 13.52 24.37
N ASN A 111 2.95 12.20 24.21
CA ASN A 111 2.84 11.22 25.28
C ASN A 111 4.14 10.39 25.38
N PRO A 112 5.01 10.66 26.37
CA PRO A 112 6.27 9.93 26.56
C PRO A 112 6.10 8.44 26.85
N GLN A 113 4.94 8.02 27.38
CA GLN A 113 4.63 6.62 27.68
C GLN A 113 4.17 5.85 26.44
N GLY A 114 4.03 6.52 25.29
CA GLY A 114 3.46 5.96 24.07
C GLY A 114 1.94 6.08 24.04
N GLN A 115 1.39 6.12 22.84
CA GLN A 115 -0.05 6.12 22.60
C GLN A 115 -0.44 5.13 21.51
N SER A 116 -1.69 4.68 21.51
CA SER A 116 -2.23 3.81 20.47
C SER A 116 -2.20 4.51 19.11
N LEU A 117 -1.91 3.76 18.04
CA LEU A 117 -1.96 4.29 16.68
C LEU A 117 -3.39 4.68 16.31
N GLU A 118 -3.58 5.89 15.80
CA GLU A 118 -4.85 6.35 15.23
C GLU A 118 -4.75 6.35 13.70
N HIS A 119 -5.62 5.60 13.03
CA HIS A 119 -5.68 5.64 11.58
C HIS A 119 -6.35 6.96 11.12
N PRO A 120 -5.77 7.72 10.15
CA PRO A 120 -6.28 9.04 9.77
C PRO A 120 -7.72 9.05 9.23
N GLY A 121 -8.19 7.92 8.71
CA GLY A 121 -9.55 7.74 8.19
C GLY A 121 -10.60 7.38 9.26
N GLY A 122 -10.22 7.31 10.54
CA GLY A 122 -11.09 6.87 11.63
C GLY A 122 -10.71 5.49 12.15
N ASP A 123 -11.60 4.90 12.95
CA ASP A 123 -11.42 3.58 13.55
C ASP A 123 -11.82 2.46 12.58
N PHE A 124 -10.90 1.54 12.35
CA PHE A 124 -11.09 0.36 11.49
C PHE A 124 -10.97 -0.96 12.29
N GLY A 125 -10.97 -0.88 13.63
CA GLY A 125 -10.83 -2.03 14.52
C GLY A 125 -9.53 -2.79 14.27
N ASP A 126 -9.63 -4.12 14.19
CA ASP A 126 -8.48 -5.03 14.05
C ASP A 126 -8.05 -5.27 12.59
N MET A 127 -8.56 -4.49 11.62
CA MET A 127 -8.16 -4.64 10.22
C MET A 127 -6.67 -4.37 10.02
N LYS A 128 -6.01 -5.20 9.21
CA LYS A 128 -4.61 -4.98 8.87
C LYS A 128 -4.50 -3.83 7.87
N CYS A 129 -3.48 -2.98 8.03
CA CYS A 129 -3.22 -1.87 7.09
C CYS A 129 -3.17 -2.35 5.64
N SER A 130 -2.58 -3.53 5.39
CA SER A 130 -2.38 -4.12 4.06
C SER A 130 -3.68 -4.59 3.39
N GLU A 131 -4.81 -4.67 4.12
CA GLU A 131 -6.11 -4.98 3.53
C GLU A 131 -6.63 -3.82 2.67
N CYS A 132 -6.26 -2.57 2.99
CA CYS A 132 -6.59 -1.38 2.20
C CYS A 132 -5.36 -0.77 1.50
N HIS A 133 -4.21 -0.76 2.15
CA HIS A 133 -2.97 -0.25 1.58
C HIS A 133 -2.26 -1.36 0.80
N THR A 134 -2.59 -1.56 -0.47
CA THR A 134 -2.06 -2.70 -1.25
C THR A 134 -0.91 -2.34 -2.18
N GLY A 135 -0.34 -1.13 -2.05
CA GLY A 135 0.62 -0.59 -3.02
C GLY A 135 -0.03 -0.13 -4.34
N GLY A 136 -1.36 -0.21 -4.44
CA GLY A 136 -2.15 0.40 -5.51
C GLY A 136 -2.99 1.57 -5.03
N ALA A 137 -3.81 2.12 -5.92
CA ALA A 137 -4.91 2.97 -5.47
C ALA A 137 -5.82 2.16 -4.53
N PRO A 138 -6.28 2.74 -3.41
CA PRO A 138 -7.24 2.12 -2.51
C PRO A 138 -8.60 1.88 -3.20
#